data_AF-A0A1F7P9Z6-F1
#
_entry.id   AF-A0A1F7P9Z6-F1
#
_cell.length_a   1.000
_cell.length_b   1.000
_cell.length_c   1.000
_cell.angle_alpha   90.00
_cell.angle_beta   90.00
_cell.angle_gamma   90.00
#
_symmetry.space_group_name_H-M   'P 1'
#
loop_
_entity.id
_entity.type
_entity.pdbx_description
1 polymer ?
#
loop_
_entity_poly.entity_id
_entity_poly.type
_entity_poly.pdbx_seq_one_letter_code
_entity_poly.pdbx_strand_id
1 'polypeptide(L)'
;MLLRLSPVVLSLLLLGAHFFRAGSAALVVLVLLLLALLAVRRRWAARVVQLFLVLGTIEWLMTLAQLVFERAYTGEPVARLAAILIGVALFTAASTLVFQTARLRAVYRPRRAGPRPP
;
A
#
# COMPACT_ATOMS: atom_id res chain seq x y z
N MET A 1 5.77 -12.50 -12.48
CA MET A 1 5.57 -12.32 -11.01
C MET A 1 5.64 -10.83 -10.64
N LEU A 2 6.68 -10.11 -11.09
CA LEU A 2 6.85 -8.65 -10.90
C LEU A 2 5.69 -7.80 -11.46
N LEU A 3 5.23 -8.08 -12.68
CA LEU A 3 4.08 -7.42 -13.32
C LEU A 3 2.75 -7.51 -12.52
N ARG A 4 2.64 -8.44 -11.57
CA ARG A 4 1.44 -8.58 -10.72
C ARG A 4 1.57 -7.80 -9.41
N LEU A 5 2.80 -7.57 -8.95
CA LEU A 5 3.07 -6.78 -7.76
C LEU A 5 3.25 -5.30 -8.08
N SER A 6 3.30 -4.91 -9.37
CA SER A 6 3.40 -3.52 -9.80
C SER A 6 2.40 -2.58 -9.11
N PRO A 7 1.09 -2.90 -8.96
CA PRO A 7 0.17 -2.01 -8.22
C PRO A 7 0.59 -1.81 -6.76
N VAL A 8 0.99 -2.89 -6.08
CA VAL A 8 1.45 -2.85 -4.68
C VAL A 8 2.75 -2.04 -4.54
N VAL A 9 3.71 -2.27 -5.44
CA VAL A 9 4.99 -1.55 -5.44
C VAL A 9 4.76 -0.06 -5.69
N LEU A 10 3.93 0.29 -6.68
CA LEU A 10 3.58 1.67 -6.97
C LEU A 10 2.88 2.35 -5.77
N SER A 11 1.91 1.68 -5.15
CA SER A 11 1.25 2.21 -3.95
C SER A 11 2.23 2.45 -2.79
N LEU A 12 3.15 1.52 -2.53
CA LEU A 12 4.18 1.70 -1.51
C LEU A 12 5.13 2.85 -1.85
N LEU A 13 5.55 2.97 -3.12
CA LEU A 13 6.42 4.07 -3.56
C LEU A 13 5.74 5.43 -3.43
N LEU A 14 4.45 5.54 -3.79
CA LEU A 14 3.68 6.77 -3.60
C LEU A 14 3.58 7.15 -2.13
N LEU A 15 3.35 6.17 -1.24
CA LEU A 15 3.33 6.39 0.21
C LEU A 15 4.70 6.84 0.73
N GLY A 16 5.78 6.20 0.27
CA GLY A 16 7.15 6.57 0.62
C GLY A 16 7.50 7.99 0.17
N ALA A 17 7.12 8.38 -1.04
CA ALA A 17 7.31 9.74 -1.54
C ALA A 17 6.51 10.78 -0.72
N HIS A 18 5.28 10.43 -0.32
CA HIS A 18 4.48 11.27 0.57
C HIS A 18 5.17 11.46 1.93
N PHE A 19 5.62 10.38 2.58
CA PHE A 19 6.33 10.49 3.87
C PHE A 19 7.68 11.21 3.76
N PHE A 20 8.38 11.07 2.64
CA PHE A 20 9.59 11.83 2.36
C PHE A 20 9.29 13.33 2.27
N ARG A 21 8.23 13.71 1.55
CA ARG A 21 7.76 15.10 1.48
C ARG A 21 7.30 15.63 2.84
N ALA A 22 6.69 14.79 3.67
CA ALA A 22 6.29 15.13 5.03
C ALA A 22 7.47 15.19 6.03
N GLY A 23 8.70 14.89 5.60
CA GLY A 23 9.91 14.94 6.43
C GLY A 23 10.10 13.75 7.38
N SER A 24 9.28 12.69 7.26
CA SER A 24 9.34 11.53 8.16
C SER A 24 10.25 10.43 7.63
N ALA A 25 11.56 10.57 7.89
CA ALA A 25 12.56 9.59 7.47
C ALA A 25 12.28 8.17 8.00
N ALA A 26 11.75 8.04 9.22
CA ALA A 26 11.41 6.76 9.82
C ALA A 26 10.34 6.00 9.01
N LEU A 27 9.29 6.70 8.55
CA LEU A 27 8.24 6.11 7.73
C LEU A 27 8.72 5.78 6.32
N VAL A 28 9.66 6.55 5.76
CA VAL A 28 10.32 6.21 4.48
C VAL A 28 11.10 4.91 4.60
N VAL A 29 11.90 4.76 5.66
CA VAL A 29 12.64 3.51 5.93
C VAL A 29 11.68 2.34 6.09
N LEU A 30 10.56 2.53 6.81
CA LEU A 30 9.52 1.52 6.96
C LEU A 30 8.93 1.09 5.60
N VAL A 31 8.67 2.03 4.68
CA VAL A 31 8.21 1.71 3.32
C VAL A 31 9.24 0.90 2.54
N LEU A 32 10.53 1.25 2.64
CA LEU A 32 11.61 0.49 2.01
C LEU A 32 11.70 -0.94 2.58
N LEU A 33 11.52 -1.10 3.89
CA LEU A 33 11.45 -2.41 4.54
C LEU A 33 10.24 -3.22 4.05
N LEU A 34 9.08 -2.58 3.84
CA LEU A 34 7.89 -3.25 3.27
C LEU A 34 8.12 -3.68 1.82
N LEU A 35 8.84 -2.88 1.02
CA LEU A 35 9.25 -3.26 -0.34
C LEU A 35 10.20 -4.47 -0.31
N ALA A 36 11.18 -4.48 0.59
CA ALA A 36 12.06 -5.64 0.80
C ALA A 36 11.26 -6.87 1.29
N LEU A 37 10.25 -6.66 2.14
CA LEU A 37 9.39 -7.71 2.67
C LEU A 37 8.56 -8.40 1.58
N LEU A 38 8.26 -7.73 0.45
CA LEU A 38 7.63 -8.36 -0.71
C LEU A 38 8.50 -9.47 -1.34
N ALA A 39 9.83 -9.42 -1.16
CA ALA A 39 10.71 -10.51 -1.57
C ALA A 39 10.57 -11.75 -0.69
N VAL A 40 10.12 -11.57 0.57
CA VAL A 40 9.82 -12.65 1.50
C VAL A 40 8.48 -13.27 1.13
N ARG A 41 8.52 -14.37 0.36
CA ARG A 41 7.35 -15.10 -0.15
C ARG A 41 6.57 -15.88 0.93
N ARG A 42 6.28 -15.26 2.08
CA ARG A 42 5.56 -15.85 3.24
C ARG A 42 4.18 -15.20 3.46
N ARG A 43 3.16 -15.94 3.90
CA ARG A 43 1.80 -15.38 4.14
C ARG A 43 1.80 -14.19 5.09
N TRP A 44 2.64 -14.24 6.12
CA TRP A 44 2.71 -13.19 7.12
C TRP A 44 3.23 -11.88 6.50
N ALA A 45 4.20 -11.96 5.58
CA ALA A 45 4.70 -10.80 4.83
C ALA A 45 3.59 -10.15 4.00
N ALA A 46 2.79 -10.95 3.30
CA ALA A 46 1.62 -10.44 2.58
C ALA A 46 0.57 -9.79 3.50
N ARG A 47 0.30 -10.36 4.67
CA ARG A 47 -0.62 -9.78 5.67
C ARG A 47 -0.14 -8.42 6.18
N VAL A 48 1.16 -8.32 6.49
CA VAL A 48 1.78 -7.06 6.95
C VAL A 48 1.67 -5.99 5.87
N VAL A 49 2.03 -6.30 4.62
CA VAL A 49 1.93 -5.32 3.52
C VAL A 49 0.47 -4.94 3.26
N GLN A 50 -0.47 -5.88 3.32
CA GLN A 50 -1.90 -5.56 3.19
C GLN A 50 -2.37 -4.58 4.27
N LEU A 51 -1.99 -4.81 5.53
CA LEU A 51 -2.33 -3.90 6.63
C LEU A 51 -1.80 -2.49 6.35
N PHE A 52 -0.54 -2.37 5.91
CA PHE A 52 0.06 -1.08 5.57
C PHE A 52 -0.59 -0.39 4.38
N LEU A 53 -1.03 -1.12 3.36
CA LEU A 53 -1.80 -0.53 2.25
C LEU A 53 -3.17 -0.01 2.71
N VAL A 54 -3.83 -0.70 3.65
CA VAL A 54 -5.08 -0.21 4.26
C VAL A 54 -4.81 1.07 5.04
N LEU A 55 -3.77 1.09 5.87
CA LEU A 55 -3.36 2.31 6.58
C LEU A 55 -3.01 3.44 5.62
N GLY A 56 -2.28 3.15 4.54
CA GLY A 56 -1.97 4.13 3.50
C GLY A 56 -3.20 4.65 2.78
N THR A 57 -4.25 3.83 2.61
CA THR A 57 -5.54 4.30 2.08
C THR A 57 -6.17 5.35 3.01
N ILE A 58 -6.15 5.09 4.32
CA ILE A 58 -6.65 6.03 5.33
C ILE A 58 -5.83 7.32 5.30
N GLU A 59 -4.50 7.21 5.20
CA GLU A 59 -3.58 8.35 5.09
C GLU A 59 -3.92 9.25 3.90
N TRP A 60 -4.22 8.67 2.73
CA TRP A 60 -4.63 9.43 1.55
C TRP A 60 -5.96 10.16 1.75
N LEU A 61 -6.92 9.55 2.46
CA LEU A 61 -8.20 10.19 2.78
C LEU A 61 -8.02 11.34 3.80
N MET A 62 -7.14 11.17 4.79
CA MET A 62 -6.79 12.23 5.74
C MET A 62 -6.09 13.40 5.03
N THR A 63 -5.11 13.10 4.18
CA THR A 63 -4.41 14.08 3.34
C THR A 63 -5.39 14.83 2.44
N LEU A 64 -6.36 14.13 1.86
CA LEU A 64 -7.43 14.73 1.05
C LEU A 64 -8.25 15.72 1.88
N ALA A 65 -8.74 15.30 3.04
CA ALA A 65 -9.56 16.16 3.90
C ALA A 65 -8.80 17.42 4.31
N GLN A 66 -7.53 17.27 4.71
CA GLN A 66 -6.67 18.40 5.09
C GLN A 66 -6.49 19.38 3.92
N LEU A 67 -6.06 18.91 2.75
CA LEU A 67 -5.77 19.78 1.61
C LEU A 67 -7.04 20.42 1.01
N VAL A 68 -8.18 19.73 1.06
CA VAL A 68 -9.47 20.30 0.67
C VAL A 68 -9.87 21.42 1.62
N PHE A 69 -9.72 21.22 2.93
CA PHE A 69 -10.04 22.24 3.92
C PHE A 69 -9.15 23.49 3.76
N GLU A 70 -7.83 23.30 3.63
CA GLU A 70 -6.86 24.38 3.42
C GLU A 70 -7.20 25.20 2.16
N ARG A 71 -7.50 24.53 1.05
CA ARG A 71 -7.79 25.19 -0.24
C ARG A 71 -9.18 25.81 -0.32
N ALA A 72 -10.17 25.20 0.34
CA ALA A 72 -11.51 25.78 0.42
C ALA A 72 -11.48 27.12 1.16
N TYR A 73 -10.60 27.25 2.17
CA TYR A 73 -10.40 28.51 2.89
C TYR A 73 -9.74 29.59 2.05
N THR A 74 -8.84 29.22 1.12
CA THR A 74 -8.16 30.17 0.22
C THR A 74 -8.89 30.41 -1.11
N GLY A 75 -10.06 29.78 -1.32
CA GLY A 75 -10.83 29.90 -2.56
C GLY A 75 -10.21 29.18 -3.77
N GLU A 76 -9.25 28.28 -3.54
CA GLU A 76 -8.59 27.53 -4.60
C GLU A 76 -9.47 26.38 -5.13
N PRO A 77 -9.31 25.99 -6.41
CA PRO A 77 -10.06 24.88 -6.98
C PRO A 77 -9.66 23.52 -6.37
N VAL A 78 -10.61 22.88 -5.67
CA VAL A 78 -10.41 21.58 -4.97
C VAL A 78 -10.77 20.36 -5.81
N ALA A 79 -11.58 20.50 -6.86
CA ALA A 79 -12.13 19.37 -7.60
C ALA A 79 -11.05 18.47 -8.21
N ARG A 80 -10.03 19.08 -8.84
CA ARG A 80 -8.89 18.35 -9.43
C ARG A 80 -8.08 17.60 -8.37
N LEU A 81 -7.79 18.26 -7.26
CA LEU A 81 -7.07 17.66 -6.13
C LEU A 81 -7.84 16.45 -5.58
N ALA A 82 -9.13 16.63 -5.34
CA ALA A 82 -9.99 15.57 -4.81
C ALA A 82 -10.06 14.36 -5.72
N ALA A 83 -10.26 14.58 -7.03
CA ALA A 83 -10.29 13.50 -8.01
C ALA A 83 -8.98 12.69 -8.03
N ILE A 84 -7.82 13.37 -7.97
CA ILE A 84 -6.51 12.70 -7.95
C ILE A 84 -6.34 11.88 -6.66
N LEU A 85 -6.56 12.48 -5.49
CA LEU A 85 -6.31 11.81 -4.21
C LEU A 85 -7.29 10.68 -3.94
N ILE A 86 -8.57 10.82 -4.31
CA ILE A 86 -9.53 9.71 -4.28
C ILE A 86 -9.06 8.59 -5.21
N GLY A 87 -8.60 8.92 -6.43
CA GLY A 87 -8.04 7.93 -7.35
C GLY A 87 -6.85 7.18 -6.76
N VAL A 88 -5.92 7.88 -6.12
CA VAL A 88 -4.75 7.29 -5.44
C VAL A 88 -5.18 6.42 -4.25
N ALA A 89 -6.15 6.87 -3.45
CA ALA A 89 -6.69 6.10 -2.32
C ALA A 89 -7.34 4.80 -2.81
N LEU A 90 -8.21 4.88 -3.83
CA LEU A 90 -8.86 3.70 -4.43
C LEU A 90 -7.85 2.75 -5.06
N PHE A 91 -6.83 3.27 -5.76
CA PHE A 91 -5.75 2.45 -6.32
C PHE A 91 -4.96 1.72 -5.23
N THR A 92 -4.67 2.40 -4.13
CA THR A 92 -3.99 1.83 -2.95
C THR A 92 -4.84 0.75 -2.28
N ALA A 93 -6.14 1.00 -2.13
CA ALA A 93 -7.09 0.03 -1.60
C ALA A 93 -7.20 -1.20 -2.51
N ALA A 94 -7.36 -1.01 -3.83
CA ALA A 94 -7.44 -2.08 -4.81
C ALA A 94 -6.17 -2.94 -4.84
N SER A 95 -5.00 -2.35 -4.57
CA SER A 95 -3.74 -3.08 -4.48
C SER A 95 -3.72 -4.14 -3.38
N THR A 96 -4.54 -3.99 -2.33
CA THR A 96 -4.69 -5.03 -1.28
C THR A 96 -5.29 -6.34 -1.82
N LEU A 97 -6.15 -6.25 -2.85
CA LEU A 97 -6.87 -7.37 -3.45
C LEU A 97 -5.96 -8.25 -4.30
N VAL A 98 -4.82 -7.73 -4.75
CA VAL A 98 -3.81 -8.47 -5.53
C VAL A 98 -3.36 -9.72 -4.79
N PHE A 99 -3.15 -9.63 -3.47
CA PHE A 99 -2.76 -10.75 -2.62
C PHE A 99 -3.87 -11.81 -2.45
N GLN A 100 -5.13 -11.45 -2.74
CA GLN A 100 -6.26 -12.38 -2.68
C GLN A 100 -6.39 -13.24 -3.95
N THR A 101 -5.71 -12.91 -5.04
CA THR A 101 -5.75 -13.73 -6.26
C THR A 101 -5.17 -15.14 -6.03
N ALA A 102 -5.84 -16.17 -6.57
CA ALA A 102 -5.56 -17.58 -6.31
C ALA A 102 -4.09 -17.99 -6.52
N ARG A 103 -3.38 -17.36 -7.47
CA ARG A 103 -1.97 -17.62 -7.77
C ARG A 103 -0.99 -17.05 -6.72
N LEU A 104 -1.25 -15.87 -6.15
CA LEU A 104 -0.42 -15.35 -5.06
C LEU A 104 -0.69 -16.12 -3.77
N ARG A 105 -1.95 -16.52 -3.55
CA ARG A 105 -2.32 -17.43 -2.45
C ARG A 105 -1.55 -18.75 -2.49
N ALA A 106 -1.24 -19.26 -3.69
CA ALA A 106 -0.44 -20.46 -3.91
C ALA A 106 1.05 -20.26 -3.55
N VAL A 107 1.66 -19.16 -4.03
CA VAL A 107 3.07 -18.81 -3.73
C VAL A 107 3.29 -18.57 -2.24
N TYR A 108 2.32 -17.96 -1.57
CA TYR A 108 2.41 -17.66 -0.16
C TYR A 108 2.00 -18.85 0.73
N ARG A 109 1.49 -20.02 0.25
CA ARG A 109 1.10 -21.14 1.14
C ARG A 109 2.30 -21.65 1.96
N PRO A 110 2.12 -21.99 3.26
CA PRO A 110 3.07 -22.83 3.97
C PRO A 110 3.14 -24.17 3.24
N ARG A 111 4.37 -24.67 3.04
CA ARG A 111 4.62 -26.06 2.69
C ARG A 111 3.93 -26.89 3.76
N ARG A 112 2.88 -27.65 3.40
CA ARG A 112 2.30 -28.63 4.32
C ARG A 112 3.44 -29.56 4.68
N ALA A 113 3.80 -29.63 5.97
CA ALA A 113 4.59 -30.73 6.46
C ALA A 113 3.78 -32.00 6.12
N GLY A 114 4.31 -32.83 5.23
CA GLY A 114 3.74 -34.14 4.96
C GLY A 114 3.79 -34.98 6.24
N PRO A 115 2.92 -35.99 6.37
CA PRO A 115 2.94 -36.87 7.54
C PRO A 115 4.35 -37.43 7.73
N ARG A 116 4.88 -37.36 8.96
CA ARG A 116 6.10 -38.09 9.33
C ARG A 116 5.80 -39.59 9.14
N PRO A 117 6.63 -40.34 8.39
CA PRO A 117 6.50 -41.79 8.34
C PRO A 117 6.73 -42.39 9.75
N PRO A 118 6.13 -43.57 10.03
CA PRO A 118 6.08 -44.17 11.36
C PRO A 118 7.47 -44.49 11.93
#